data_AF-A0A178DSP2-F1
#
_entry.id   AF-A0A178DSP2-F1
#
_cell.length_a   1.000
_cell.length_b   1.000
_cell.length_c   1.000
_cell.angle_alpha   90.00
_cell.angle_beta   90.00
_cell.angle_gamma   90.00
#
_symmetry.space_group_name_H-M   'P 1'
#
loop_
_entity.id
_entity.type
_entity.pdbx_description
1 polymer ?
#
loop_
_entity_poly.entity_id
_entity_poly.type
_entity_poly.pdbx_seq_one_letter_code
_entity_poly.pdbx_strand_id
1 'polypeptide(L)'
;MDFSEFGPPSQEWLTFIASNPLAAQDGFTENDPGQAANLRATTNKARGAVGAKLLATTGLDQRVTISTLQVPCKDNRSIPLRVYKPREPRDNSLDGTLLYFHGGGFLLGDETSDDFLCCRIADESNLCVLSVIYRHTHKFKHPAQVDDAWDAFEYIRDNADTVDQSIPKGLIVMGISAGCTLAAGVVLRDRELVREEDWYHSKITGVVLSIPWLIHIDNYPFHLFKSQEVCAKIQNRETPVIPSDRIKLFSDLLGAGNPTEKLLNIPLLPDDELQGWPKTAFLLAGADPLRDDGLIFAKRLGSLGIPTKVHIYPGLPHGFRRWNQLEASTSFDATTIESIIWAIDINSNYQIEEWTCYEPKRKAPGS
;
A
#
# COMPACT_ATOMS: atom_id res chain seq x y z
N MET A 1 -7.86 -7.78 21.62
CA MET A 1 -6.60 -8.03 20.90
C MET A 1 -5.47 -7.29 21.60
N ASP A 2 -4.23 -7.67 21.33
CA ASP A 2 -3.03 -7.05 21.89
C ASP A 2 -1.86 -7.38 20.96
N PHE A 3 -1.29 -6.35 20.34
CA PHE A 3 -0.20 -6.45 19.37
C PHE A 3 0.99 -5.59 19.79
N SER A 4 1.01 -5.13 21.05
CA SER A 4 1.98 -4.14 21.50
C SER A 4 3.43 -4.64 21.47
N GLU A 5 3.63 -5.96 21.43
CA GLU A 5 4.96 -6.58 21.32
C GLU A 5 5.73 -6.19 20.04
N PHE A 6 5.03 -5.84 18.96
CA PHE A 6 5.67 -5.40 17.71
C PHE A 6 6.09 -3.93 17.72
N GLY A 7 5.58 -3.13 18.66
CA GLY A 7 5.78 -1.67 18.72
C GLY A 7 7.18 -1.19 19.12
N PRO A 8 7.82 -1.75 20.16
CA PRO A 8 9.10 -1.25 20.65
C PRO A 8 10.17 -1.18 19.54
N PRO A 9 10.95 -0.08 19.45
CA PRO A 9 12.00 0.10 18.45
C PRO A 9 12.95 -1.10 18.34
N SER A 10 13.21 -1.55 17.12
CA SER A 10 14.14 -2.66 16.89
C SER A 10 15.59 -2.23 17.12
N GLN A 11 16.47 -3.17 17.47
CA GLN A 11 17.88 -2.87 17.62
C GLN A 11 18.50 -2.34 16.32
N GLU A 12 18.09 -2.86 15.17
CA GLU A 12 18.51 -2.36 13.85
C GLU A 12 18.12 -0.88 13.67
N TRP A 13 16.88 -0.52 14.01
CA TRP A 13 16.40 0.86 13.94
C TRP A 13 17.21 1.79 14.85
N LEU A 14 17.39 1.40 16.11
CA LEU A 14 18.14 2.17 17.10
C LEU A 14 19.59 2.41 16.66
N THR A 15 20.25 1.38 16.12
CA THR A 15 21.60 1.50 15.55
C THR A 15 21.62 2.43 14.34
N PHE A 16 20.64 2.31 13.44
CA PHE A 16 20.55 3.15 12.25
C PHE A 16 20.39 4.63 12.58
N ILE A 17 19.45 4.99 13.47
CA ILE A 17 19.20 6.40 13.83
C ILE A 17 20.35 7.01 14.64
N ALA A 18 21.12 6.21 15.37
CA ALA A 18 22.33 6.69 16.06
C ALA A 18 23.36 7.25 15.07
N SER A 19 23.45 6.68 13.86
CA SER A 19 24.32 7.18 12.78
C SER A 19 23.60 8.11 11.80
N ASN A 20 22.26 8.14 11.82
CA ASN A 20 21.42 8.92 10.91
C ASN A 20 20.34 9.69 11.70
N PRO A 21 20.71 10.67 12.54
CA PRO A 21 19.77 11.29 13.47
C PRO A 21 18.58 12.00 12.80
N LEU A 22 18.73 12.45 11.55
CA LEU A 22 17.62 13.00 10.77
C LEU A 22 16.50 11.99 10.49
N ALA A 23 16.79 10.68 10.50
CA ALA A 23 15.78 9.64 10.29
C ALA A 23 14.83 9.48 11.48
N ALA A 24 15.24 9.94 12.67
CA ALA A 24 14.38 10.00 13.86
C ALA A 24 13.49 11.26 13.89
N GLN A 25 13.59 12.12 12.87
CA GLN A 25 12.79 13.33 12.75
C GLN A 25 11.69 13.13 11.70
N ASP A 26 10.49 13.67 11.94
CA ASP A 26 9.45 13.74 10.89
C ASP A 26 9.83 14.75 9.78
N GLY A 27 10.69 15.73 10.10
CA GLY A 27 11.22 16.69 9.12
C GLY A 27 10.26 17.84 8.78
N PHE A 28 9.18 18.00 9.54
CA PHE A 28 8.16 19.01 9.33
C PHE A 28 7.66 19.55 10.66
N THR A 29 7.59 20.87 10.77
CA THR A 29 7.07 21.56 11.96
C THR A 29 5.57 21.84 11.79
N GLU A 30 4.80 21.66 12.87
CA GLU A 30 3.42 22.16 13.08
C GLU A 30 2.27 21.48 12.33
N ASN A 31 2.51 20.62 11.33
CA ASN A 31 1.43 19.92 10.61
C ASN A 31 0.32 20.86 10.09
N ASP A 32 0.68 22.10 9.68
CA ASP A 32 -0.26 23.13 9.26
C ASP A 32 -0.93 22.80 7.90
N PRO A 33 -2.28 22.70 7.84
CA PRO A 33 -3.02 22.53 6.58
C PRO A 33 -2.72 23.63 5.54
N GLY A 34 -2.39 24.85 5.97
CA GLY A 34 -1.99 25.96 5.10
C GLY A 34 -0.71 25.67 4.30
N GLN A 35 0.14 24.77 4.79
CA GLN A 35 1.38 24.34 4.13
C GLN A 35 1.21 23.11 3.23
N ALA A 36 0.00 22.55 3.11
CA ALA A 36 -0.25 21.30 2.37
C ALA A 36 0.27 21.35 0.92
N ALA A 37 0.11 22.49 0.22
CA ALA A 37 0.62 22.66 -1.14
C ALA A 37 2.15 22.55 -1.21
N ASN A 38 2.85 23.22 -0.28
CA ASN A 38 4.31 23.23 -0.20
C ASN A 38 4.85 21.86 0.21
N LEU A 39 4.22 21.23 1.22
CA LEU A 39 4.51 19.87 1.66
C LEU A 39 4.42 18.87 0.50
N ARG A 40 3.34 18.95 -0.29
CA ARG A 40 3.17 18.11 -1.49
C ARG A 40 4.27 18.36 -2.51
N ALA A 41 4.49 19.61 -2.90
CA ALA A 41 5.46 19.95 -3.95
C ALA A 41 6.89 19.53 -3.59
N THR A 42 7.33 19.84 -2.36
CA THR A 42 8.69 19.52 -1.89
C THR A 42 8.90 18.01 -1.75
N THR A 43 7.94 17.31 -1.15
CA THR A 43 8.06 15.86 -0.93
C THR A 43 8.02 15.07 -2.24
N ASN A 44 7.12 15.42 -3.15
CA ASN A 44 7.03 14.78 -4.45
C ASN A 44 8.31 15.00 -5.27
N LYS A 45 8.83 16.24 -5.31
CA LYS A 45 10.10 16.55 -5.98
C LYS A 45 11.25 15.72 -5.43
N ALA A 46 11.34 15.57 -4.09
CA ALA A 46 12.37 14.77 -3.45
C ALA A 46 12.21 13.28 -3.81
N ARG A 47 10.99 12.72 -3.76
CA ARG A 47 10.69 11.33 -4.15
C ARG A 47 11.07 11.07 -5.61
N GLY A 48 10.64 11.91 -6.54
CA GLY A 48 10.95 11.80 -7.96
C GLY A 48 12.45 11.89 -8.24
N ALA A 49 13.18 12.80 -7.58
CA ALA A 49 14.63 12.93 -7.75
C ALA A 49 15.39 11.70 -7.24
N VAL A 50 15.01 11.15 -6.08
CA VAL A 50 15.58 9.90 -5.56
C VAL A 50 15.25 8.73 -6.48
N GLY A 51 14.00 8.63 -6.93
CA GLY A 51 13.54 7.58 -7.85
C GLY A 51 14.31 7.59 -9.17
N ALA A 52 14.43 8.76 -9.81
CA ALA A 52 15.18 8.92 -11.05
C ALA A 52 16.66 8.52 -10.90
N LYS A 53 17.30 8.92 -9.78
CA LYS A 53 18.68 8.50 -9.48
C LYS A 53 18.77 6.98 -9.34
N LEU A 54 17.88 6.37 -8.57
CA LEU A 54 17.89 4.92 -8.33
C LEU A 54 17.65 4.13 -9.61
N LEU A 55 16.71 4.56 -10.46
CA LEU A 55 16.48 3.95 -11.78
C LEU A 55 17.76 3.91 -12.61
N ALA A 56 18.43 5.05 -12.78
CA ALA A 56 19.67 5.14 -13.56
C ALA A 56 20.80 4.29 -12.95
N THR A 57 20.96 4.29 -11.63
CA THR A 57 22.05 3.52 -10.97
C THR A 57 21.82 2.01 -10.97
N THR A 58 20.56 1.57 -11.05
CA THR A 58 20.20 0.13 -11.07
C THR A 58 19.99 -0.41 -12.49
N GLY A 59 20.00 0.47 -13.50
CA GLY A 59 19.73 0.15 -14.91
C GLY A 59 18.28 -0.27 -15.18
N LEU A 60 17.35 0.00 -14.27
CA LEU A 60 15.93 -0.34 -14.42
C LEU A 60 15.26 0.43 -15.57
N ASP A 61 15.73 1.65 -15.85
CA ASP A 61 15.33 2.47 -17.00
C ASP A 61 15.66 1.80 -18.35
N GLN A 62 16.63 0.88 -18.36
CA GLN A 62 17.02 0.09 -19.53
C GLN A 62 16.31 -1.26 -19.61
N ARG A 63 15.67 -1.74 -18.53
CA ARG A 63 14.96 -3.04 -18.49
C ARG A 63 13.45 -2.91 -18.50
N VAL A 64 12.92 -1.76 -18.09
CA VAL A 64 11.47 -1.50 -18.01
C VAL A 64 11.12 -0.30 -18.89
N THR A 65 10.02 -0.41 -19.63
CA THR A 65 9.40 0.72 -20.33
C THR A 65 8.44 1.43 -19.40
N ILE A 66 8.43 2.76 -19.45
CA ILE A 66 7.47 3.59 -18.72
C ILE A 66 6.68 4.41 -19.73
N SER A 67 5.37 4.33 -19.66
CA SER A 67 4.46 5.14 -20.48
C SER A 67 3.28 5.64 -19.65
N THR A 68 2.43 6.48 -20.23
CA THR A 68 1.27 7.04 -19.53
C THR A 68 0.06 7.02 -20.43
N LEU A 69 -0.99 6.37 -19.95
CA LEU A 69 -2.33 6.43 -20.56
C LEU A 69 -3.15 7.46 -19.79
N GLN A 70 -4.14 8.06 -20.45
CA GLN A 70 -5.12 8.91 -19.81
C GLN A 70 -6.40 8.10 -19.64
N VAL A 71 -6.83 7.91 -18.39
CA VAL A 71 -8.06 7.21 -18.07
C VAL A 71 -9.18 8.23 -17.97
N PRO A 72 -10.26 8.14 -18.77
CA PRO A 72 -11.44 8.97 -18.60
C PRO A 72 -12.18 8.58 -17.31
N CYS A 73 -12.51 9.57 -16.49
CA CYS A 73 -13.31 9.42 -15.28
C CYS A 73 -14.76 9.87 -15.53
N LYS A 74 -15.69 9.41 -14.70
CA LYS A 74 -17.14 9.71 -14.83
C LYS A 74 -17.47 11.20 -14.72
N ASP A 75 -16.61 11.98 -14.08
CA ASP A 75 -16.76 13.43 -13.96
C ASP A 75 -16.23 14.23 -15.17
N ASN A 76 -16.00 13.57 -16.30
CA ASN A 76 -15.46 14.11 -17.56
C ASN A 76 -14.02 14.66 -17.45
N ARG A 77 -13.28 14.27 -16.41
CA ARG A 77 -11.83 14.50 -16.31
C ARG A 77 -11.08 13.25 -16.76
N SER A 78 -9.76 13.37 -16.86
CA SER A 78 -8.89 12.21 -16.97
C SER A 78 -7.85 12.19 -15.87
N ILE A 79 -7.47 10.99 -15.45
CA ILE A 79 -6.35 10.75 -14.55
C ILE A 79 -5.22 9.99 -15.28
N PRO A 80 -3.95 10.28 -14.98
CA PRO A 80 -2.84 9.51 -15.52
C PRO A 80 -2.83 8.08 -14.97
N LEU A 81 -2.66 7.12 -15.87
CA LEU A 81 -2.31 5.73 -15.56
C LEU A 81 -0.90 5.48 -16.03
N ARG A 82 0.04 5.37 -15.10
CA ARG A 82 1.44 5.05 -15.41
C ARG A 82 1.57 3.55 -15.66
N VAL A 83 2.14 3.19 -16.79
CA VAL A 83 2.28 1.81 -17.25
C VAL A 83 3.74 1.43 -17.28
N TYR A 84 4.11 0.41 -16.53
CA TYR A 84 5.47 -0.14 -16.42
C TYR A 84 5.47 -1.56 -16.98
N LYS A 85 6.24 -1.82 -18.04
CA LYS A 85 6.33 -3.15 -18.66
C LYS A 85 7.79 -3.59 -18.83
N PRO A 86 8.16 -4.83 -18.44
CA PRO A 86 9.46 -5.40 -18.79
C PRO A 86 9.69 -5.35 -20.29
N ARG A 87 10.88 -4.93 -20.73
CA ARG A 87 11.26 -4.86 -22.16
C ARG A 87 11.44 -6.24 -22.77
N GLU A 88 12.02 -7.15 -22.00
CA GLU A 88 12.25 -8.54 -22.38
C GLU A 88 11.60 -9.44 -21.32
N PRO A 89 10.29 -9.74 -21.47
CA PRO A 89 9.60 -10.63 -20.55
C PRO A 89 10.27 -12.01 -20.50
N ARG A 90 10.49 -12.55 -19.31
CA ARG A 90 11.07 -13.89 -19.11
C ARG A 90 10.08 -15.00 -19.52
N ASP A 91 10.58 -16.05 -20.17
CA ASP A 91 9.84 -17.28 -20.50
C ASP A 91 9.27 -17.94 -19.22
N ASN A 92 8.07 -18.54 -19.31
CA ASN A 92 7.35 -19.18 -18.19
C ASN A 92 7.05 -18.25 -16.99
N SER A 93 6.94 -16.95 -17.23
CA SER A 93 6.49 -16.01 -16.21
C SER A 93 5.00 -16.20 -15.88
N LEU A 94 4.64 -15.85 -14.64
CA LEU A 94 3.24 -15.77 -14.25
C LEU A 94 2.53 -14.74 -15.13
N ASP A 95 1.38 -15.14 -15.64
CA ASP A 95 0.56 -14.35 -16.52
C ASP A 95 -0.38 -13.47 -15.69
N GLY A 96 -0.21 -12.16 -15.75
CA GLY A 96 -1.09 -11.23 -15.05
C GLY A 96 -0.62 -9.78 -15.07
N THR A 97 -1.37 -8.94 -14.36
CA THR A 97 -1.13 -7.50 -14.26
C THR A 97 -1.29 -7.05 -12.81
N LEU A 98 -0.52 -6.04 -12.38
CA LEU A 98 -0.63 -5.42 -11.07
C LEU A 98 -1.26 -4.03 -11.20
N LEU A 99 -2.42 -3.82 -10.58
CA LEU A 99 -3.00 -2.51 -10.31
C LEU A 99 -2.43 -1.95 -9.00
N TYR A 100 -1.81 -0.77 -9.05
CA TYR A 100 -1.11 -0.18 -7.92
C TYR A 100 -1.67 1.20 -7.54
N PHE A 101 -1.87 1.40 -6.24
CA PHE A 101 -2.26 2.66 -5.62
C PHE A 101 -1.17 3.16 -4.67
N HIS A 102 -0.57 4.31 -5.01
CA HIS A 102 0.54 4.85 -4.24
C HIS A 102 0.14 5.34 -2.84
N GLY A 103 1.11 5.37 -1.93
CA GLY A 103 0.95 5.99 -0.61
C GLY A 103 1.16 7.49 -0.62
N GLY A 104 0.88 8.14 0.52
CA GLY A 104 1.08 9.57 0.67
C GLY A 104 -0.02 10.33 1.42
N GLY A 105 -0.84 9.64 2.23
CA GLY A 105 -1.89 10.29 3.01
C GLY A 105 -2.92 11.02 2.16
N PHE A 106 -3.17 10.55 0.94
CA PHE A 106 -3.99 11.21 -0.09
C PHE A 106 -3.51 12.61 -0.54
N LEU A 107 -2.47 13.17 0.09
CA LEU A 107 -1.87 14.47 -0.20
C LEU A 107 -0.67 14.35 -1.15
N LEU A 108 0.13 13.28 -1.03
CA LEU A 108 1.42 13.13 -1.73
C LEU A 108 1.31 12.12 -2.87
N GLY A 109 2.29 12.13 -3.77
CA GLY A 109 2.39 11.24 -4.94
C GLY A 109 2.05 11.95 -6.25
N ASP A 110 2.74 11.58 -7.32
CA ASP A 110 2.54 12.02 -8.70
C ASP A 110 3.11 10.96 -9.65
N GLU A 111 3.10 11.24 -10.95
CA GLU A 111 3.59 10.33 -11.99
C GLU A 111 5.01 9.81 -11.78
N THR A 112 5.86 10.55 -11.06
CA THR A 112 7.29 10.21 -10.89
C THR A 112 7.63 9.67 -9.50
N SER A 113 6.75 9.92 -8.53
CA SER A 113 7.04 9.71 -7.10
C SER A 113 7.35 8.26 -6.73
N ASP A 114 6.84 7.29 -7.49
CA ASP A 114 7.05 5.86 -7.28
C ASP A 114 7.59 5.13 -8.53
N ASP A 115 8.10 5.85 -9.54
CA ASP A 115 8.61 5.23 -10.77
C ASP A 115 9.66 4.14 -10.48
N PHE A 116 10.57 4.39 -9.54
CA PHE A 116 11.57 3.38 -9.14
C PHE A 116 10.95 2.12 -8.55
N LEU A 117 9.97 2.27 -7.65
CA LEU A 117 9.29 1.13 -7.03
C LEU A 117 8.52 0.32 -8.08
N CYS A 118 7.74 1.00 -8.93
CA CYS A 118 6.96 0.33 -9.96
C CYS A 118 7.84 -0.36 -11.01
N CYS A 119 8.95 0.26 -11.43
CA CYS A 119 9.91 -0.39 -12.31
C CYS A 119 10.54 -1.62 -11.66
N ARG A 120 10.93 -1.52 -10.39
CA ARG A 120 11.49 -2.64 -9.66
C ARG A 120 10.50 -3.80 -9.55
N ILE A 121 9.25 -3.51 -9.21
CA ILE A 121 8.19 -4.52 -9.16
C ILE A 121 8.01 -5.15 -10.54
N ALA A 122 7.92 -4.36 -11.61
CA ALA A 122 7.78 -4.89 -12.96
C ALA A 122 8.96 -5.81 -13.35
N ASP A 123 10.19 -5.38 -13.10
CA ASP A 123 11.42 -6.13 -13.42
C ASP A 123 11.55 -7.43 -12.61
N GLU A 124 11.29 -7.39 -11.29
CA GLU A 124 11.48 -8.54 -10.40
C GLU A 124 10.32 -9.54 -10.47
N SER A 125 9.07 -9.07 -10.58
CA SER A 125 7.89 -9.95 -10.73
C SER A 125 7.65 -10.42 -12.17
N ASN A 126 8.25 -9.74 -13.16
CA ASN A 126 7.98 -9.91 -14.59
C ASN A 126 6.51 -9.61 -14.99
N LEU A 127 5.82 -8.76 -14.23
CA LEU A 127 4.45 -8.35 -14.50
C LEU A 127 4.38 -6.92 -15.07
N CYS A 128 3.29 -6.62 -15.80
CA CYS A 128 2.94 -5.23 -16.04
C CYS A 128 2.42 -4.59 -14.74
N VAL A 129 2.90 -3.38 -14.43
CA VAL A 129 2.40 -2.57 -13.32
C VAL A 129 1.64 -1.36 -13.85
N LEU A 130 0.44 -1.14 -13.34
CA LEU A 130 -0.48 -0.05 -13.66
C LEU A 130 -0.66 0.82 -12.42
N SER A 131 0.07 1.94 -12.35
CA SER A 131 0.01 2.86 -11.21
C SER A 131 -0.98 3.99 -11.48
N VAL A 132 -2.02 4.07 -10.67
CA VAL A 132 -3.08 5.09 -10.79
C VAL A 132 -2.65 6.38 -10.10
N ILE A 133 -2.61 7.48 -10.86
CA ILE A 133 -2.32 8.81 -10.33
C ILE A 133 -3.65 9.51 -10.02
N TYR A 134 -4.29 9.04 -8.95
CA TYR A 134 -5.57 9.58 -8.46
C TYR A 134 -5.44 11.04 -7.98
N ARG A 135 -6.54 11.78 -7.88
CA ARG A 135 -6.55 13.19 -7.45
C ARG A 135 -6.21 13.35 -5.98
N HIS A 136 -5.39 14.35 -5.65
CA HIS A 136 -4.91 14.55 -4.27
C HIS A 136 -5.62 15.66 -3.51
N THR A 137 -5.64 15.50 -2.19
CA THR A 137 -5.92 16.60 -1.26
C THR A 137 -4.80 17.65 -1.39
N HIS A 138 -4.98 18.89 -0.97
CA HIS A 138 -6.17 19.55 -0.44
C HIS A 138 -7.15 20.00 -1.54
N LYS A 139 -6.80 19.83 -2.83
CA LYS A 139 -7.62 20.31 -3.96
C LYS A 139 -8.89 19.49 -4.14
N PHE A 140 -8.80 18.18 -3.94
CA PHE A 140 -9.92 17.26 -4.07
C PHE A 140 -10.08 16.51 -2.76
N LYS A 141 -11.22 16.70 -2.10
CA LYS A 141 -11.60 15.97 -0.88
C LYS A 141 -12.20 14.61 -1.23
N HIS A 142 -12.32 13.74 -0.23
CA HIS A 142 -13.10 12.52 -0.34
C HIS A 142 -14.53 12.84 -0.84
N PRO A 143 -15.12 12.05 -1.75
CA PRO A 143 -14.67 10.73 -2.23
C PRO A 143 -13.79 10.72 -3.50
N ALA A 144 -13.27 11.85 -3.97
CA ALA A 144 -12.61 11.94 -5.29
C ALA A 144 -11.51 10.88 -5.53
N GLN A 145 -10.72 10.56 -4.51
CA GLN A 145 -9.67 9.54 -4.59
C GLN A 145 -10.23 8.13 -4.83
N VAL A 146 -11.32 7.80 -4.14
CA VAL A 146 -11.95 6.48 -4.20
C VAL A 146 -12.72 6.32 -5.51
N ASP A 147 -13.33 7.41 -6.00
CA ASP A 147 -13.97 7.43 -7.30
C ASP A 147 -12.94 7.28 -8.44
N ASP A 148 -11.79 7.95 -8.36
CA ASP A 148 -10.70 7.78 -9.33
C ASP A 148 -10.13 6.35 -9.33
N ALA A 149 -9.98 5.75 -8.15
CA ALA A 149 -9.49 4.38 -8.05
C ALA A 149 -10.44 3.38 -8.71
N TRP A 150 -11.75 3.58 -8.53
CA TRP A 150 -12.77 2.76 -9.14
C TRP A 150 -12.89 3.01 -10.65
N ASP A 151 -12.93 4.26 -11.11
CA ASP A 151 -12.96 4.60 -12.53
C ASP A 151 -11.74 4.03 -13.27
N ALA A 152 -10.56 4.05 -12.65
CA ALA A 152 -9.37 3.38 -13.19
C ALA A 152 -9.53 1.87 -13.28
N PHE A 153 -10.03 1.22 -12.23
CA PHE A 153 -10.29 -0.22 -12.25
C PHE A 153 -11.27 -0.61 -13.35
N GLU A 154 -12.40 0.11 -13.49
CA GLU A 154 -13.39 -0.16 -14.54
C GLU A 154 -12.78 0.02 -15.94
N TYR A 155 -12.04 1.10 -16.16
CA TYR A 155 -11.36 1.31 -17.44
C TYR A 155 -10.37 0.20 -17.77
N ILE A 156 -9.55 -0.23 -16.80
CA ILE A 156 -8.55 -1.30 -16.97
C ILE A 156 -9.25 -2.63 -17.27
N ARG A 157 -10.31 -2.96 -16.52
CA ARG A 157 -11.13 -4.16 -16.72
C ARG A 157 -11.70 -4.21 -18.14
N ASP A 158 -12.26 -3.10 -18.62
CA ASP A 158 -13.02 -3.04 -19.86
C ASP A 158 -12.15 -2.82 -21.12
N ASN A 159 -10.88 -2.44 -20.95
CA ASN A 159 -9.96 -2.09 -22.05
C ASN A 159 -8.66 -2.91 -22.04
N ALA A 160 -8.73 -4.18 -21.64
CA ALA A 160 -7.57 -5.07 -21.52
C ALA A 160 -6.69 -5.10 -22.80
N ASP A 161 -7.29 -5.13 -23.98
CA ASP A 161 -6.55 -5.17 -25.26
C ASP A 161 -5.66 -3.94 -25.48
N THR A 162 -6.05 -2.79 -24.92
CA THR A 162 -5.33 -1.52 -25.04
C THR A 162 -4.35 -1.33 -23.88
N VAL A 163 -4.73 -1.74 -22.66
CA VAL A 163 -3.93 -1.54 -21.45
C VAL A 163 -2.89 -2.65 -21.30
N ASP A 164 -3.35 -3.89 -21.13
CA ASP A 164 -2.50 -5.07 -21.00
C ASP A 164 -3.28 -6.37 -21.21
N GLN A 165 -2.88 -7.17 -22.21
CA GLN A 165 -3.60 -8.39 -22.59
C GLN A 165 -3.53 -9.51 -21.55
N SER A 166 -2.71 -9.35 -20.51
CA SER A 166 -2.61 -10.27 -19.38
C SER A 166 -3.71 -10.07 -18.33
N ILE A 167 -4.44 -8.95 -18.34
CA ILE A 167 -5.51 -8.64 -17.37
C ILE A 167 -6.57 -9.76 -17.27
N PRO A 168 -7.07 -10.34 -18.38
CA PRO A 168 -8.06 -11.41 -18.30
C PRO A 168 -7.54 -12.68 -17.63
N LYS A 169 -6.22 -12.87 -17.55
CA LYS A 169 -5.56 -14.02 -16.91
C LYS A 169 -5.42 -13.81 -15.39
N GLY A 170 -5.36 -12.56 -14.94
CA GLY A 170 -5.41 -12.20 -13.52
C GLY A 170 -4.95 -10.77 -13.24
N LEU A 171 -5.59 -10.14 -12.26
CA LEU A 171 -5.28 -8.80 -11.80
C LEU A 171 -5.00 -8.81 -10.30
N ILE A 172 -3.82 -8.38 -9.89
CA ILE A 172 -3.49 -8.15 -8.49
C ILE A 172 -3.82 -6.70 -8.16
N VAL A 173 -4.36 -6.45 -6.97
CA VAL A 173 -4.55 -5.08 -6.48
C VAL A 173 -3.59 -4.82 -5.33
N MET A 174 -2.76 -3.79 -5.44
CA MET A 174 -1.82 -3.42 -4.40
C MET A 174 -1.99 -1.97 -3.98
N GLY A 175 -1.87 -1.72 -2.68
CA GLY A 175 -1.80 -0.39 -2.10
C GLY A 175 -0.65 -0.24 -1.12
N ILE A 176 -0.18 1.00 -0.96
CA ILE A 176 0.75 1.37 0.12
C ILE A 176 0.10 2.45 0.98
N SER A 177 0.08 2.31 2.31
CA SER A 177 -0.42 3.33 3.22
C SER A 177 -1.85 3.76 2.85
N ALA A 178 -2.11 5.05 2.61
CA ALA A 178 -3.39 5.55 2.09
C ALA A 178 -3.87 4.87 0.79
N GLY A 179 -2.95 4.39 -0.06
CA GLY A 179 -3.28 3.60 -1.24
C GLY A 179 -3.94 2.26 -0.91
N CYS A 180 -3.73 1.72 0.31
CA CYS A 180 -4.42 0.52 0.78
C CYS A 180 -5.92 0.75 0.94
N THR A 181 -6.34 1.95 1.35
CA THR A 181 -7.76 2.33 1.39
C THR A 181 -8.38 2.23 -0.01
N LEU A 182 -7.67 2.71 -1.04
CA LEU A 182 -8.12 2.66 -2.44
C LEU A 182 -8.13 1.24 -2.98
N ALA A 183 -7.06 0.48 -2.74
CA ALA A 183 -6.96 -0.93 -3.14
C ALA A 183 -8.11 -1.76 -2.55
N ALA A 184 -8.32 -1.66 -1.24
CA ALA A 184 -9.40 -2.36 -0.57
C ALA A 184 -10.78 -1.85 -1.01
N GLY A 185 -10.95 -0.55 -1.25
CA GLY A 185 -12.21 0.02 -1.76
C GLY A 185 -12.59 -0.49 -3.15
N VAL A 186 -11.60 -0.65 -4.05
CA VAL A 186 -11.79 -1.29 -5.37
C VAL A 186 -12.23 -2.74 -5.20
N VAL A 187 -11.56 -3.50 -4.33
CA VAL A 187 -11.92 -4.91 -4.07
C VAL A 187 -13.34 -5.02 -3.52
N LEU A 188 -13.72 -4.15 -2.57
CA LEU A 188 -15.05 -4.14 -1.98
C LEU A 188 -16.14 -3.92 -3.04
N ARG A 189 -15.98 -2.90 -3.89
CA ARG A 189 -16.92 -2.61 -4.99
C ARG A 189 -16.95 -3.73 -6.04
N ASP A 190 -15.81 -4.33 -6.35
CA ASP A 190 -15.74 -5.51 -7.23
C ASP A 190 -16.50 -6.71 -6.64
N ARG A 191 -16.38 -6.97 -5.33
CA ARG A 191 -17.15 -8.02 -4.65
C ARG A 191 -18.65 -7.74 -4.62
N GLU A 192 -19.04 -6.48 -4.48
CA GLU A 192 -20.45 -6.07 -4.58
C GLU A 192 -21.01 -6.41 -5.96
N LEU A 193 -20.30 -6.04 -7.03
CA LEU A 193 -20.70 -6.42 -8.39
C LEU A 193 -20.80 -7.93 -8.57
N VAL A 194 -19.85 -8.72 -8.06
CA VAL A 194 -19.92 -10.19 -8.13
C VAL A 194 -21.19 -10.74 -7.47
N ARG A 195 -21.68 -10.10 -6.39
CA ARG A 195 -22.90 -10.53 -5.69
C ARG A 195 -24.19 -10.05 -6.34
N GLU A 196 -24.15 -8.89 -6.98
CA GLU A 196 -25.34 -8.20 -7.50
C GLU A 196 -25.61 -8.47 -8.99
N GLU A 197 -24.58 -8.83 -9.75
CA GLU A 197 -24.62 -8.86 -11.21
C GLU A 197 -24.16 -10.21 -11.79
N ASP A 198 -25.10 -11.06 -12.24
CA ASP A 198 -24.82 -12.41 -12.77
C ASP A 198 -23.82 -12.45 -13.94
N TRP A 199 -23.70 -11.36 -14.70
CA TRP A 199 -22.78 -11.26 -15.84
C TRP A 199 -21.33 -10.99 -15.39
N TYR A 200 -21.14 -10.49 -14.17
CA TYR A 200 -19.86 -9.98 -13.71
C TYR A 200 -18.99 -11.09 -13.11
N HIS A 201 -17.79 -11.23 -13.66
CA HIS A 201 -16.77 -12.13 -13.13
C HIS A 201 -15.51 -11.33 -12.83
N SER A 202 -15.17 -11.24 -11.55
CA SER A 202 -13.96 -10.55 -11.11
C SER A 202 -12.71 -11.05 -11.83
N LYS A 203 -11.81 -10.11 -12.13
CA LYS A 203 -10.43 -10.39 -12.55
C LYS A 203 -9.43 -10.34 -11.40
N ILE A 204 -9.85 -9.89 -10.22
CA ILE A 204 -8.97 -9.78 -9.05
C ILE A 204 -8.66 -11.17 -8.49
N THR A 205 -7.37 -11.54 -8.52
CA THR A 205 -6.87 -12.84 -8.03
C THR A 205 -6.28 -12.76 -6.63
N GLY A 206 -5.80 -11.58 -6.22
CA GLY A 206 -5.24 -11.36 -4.90
C GLY A 206 -4.96 -9.89 -4.59
N VAL A 207 -4.68 -9.60 -3.33
CA VAL A 207 -4.46 -8.25 -2.81
C VAL A 207 -3.14 -8.19 -2.03
N VAL A 208 -2.37 -7.11 -2.19
CA VAL A 208 -1.19 -6.82 -1.38
C VAL A 208 -1.35 -5.48 -0.69
N LEU A 209 -1.41 -5.46 0.64
CA LEU A 209 -1.60 -4.26 1.45
C LEU A 209 -0.35 -4.00 2.28
N SER A 210 0.37 -2.93 1.93
CA SER A 210 1.66 -2.60 2.53
C SER A 210 1.52 -1.37 3.43
N ILE A 211 1.93 -1.51 4.70
CA ILE A 211 1.83 -0.53 5.79
C ILE A 211 0.48 0.20 5.78
N PRO A 212 -0.64 -0.52 5.86
CA PRO A 212 -1.93 -0.06 5.38
C PRO A 212 -2.57 0.98 6.30
N TRP A 213 -3.20 2.00 5.70
CA TRP A 213 -4.23 2.82 6.36
C TRP A 213 -5.59 2.34 5.88
N LEU A 214 -6.42 1.80 6.78
CA LEU A 214 -7.71 1.17 6.41
C LEU A 214 -8.88 1.60 7.29
N ILE A 215 -8.60 2.27 8.42
CA ILE A 215 -9.60 2.73 9.36
C ILE A 215 -9.47 4.24 9.52
N HIS A 216 -10.57 4.95 9.35
CA HIS A 216 -10.62 6.39 9.59
C HIS A 216 -10.19 6.68 11.04
N ILE A 217 -9.36 7.71 11.24
CA ILE A 217 -8.71 7.93 12.54
C ILE A 217 -9.70 8.12 13.70
N ASP A 218 -10.84 8.77 13.42
CA ASP A 218 -11.89 9.05 14.40
C ASP A 218 -12.86 7.87 14.61
N ASN A 219 -12.72 6.78 13.85
CA ASN A 219 -13.50 5.56 14.00
C ASN A 219 -12.64 4.36 14.45
N TYR A 220 -11.49 4.65 15.05
CA TYR A 220 -10.58 3.61 15.50
C TYR A 220 -11.22 2.74 16.61
N PRO A 221 -11.18 1.40 16.49
CA PRO A 221 -11.98 0.52 17.31
C PRO A 221 -11.29 0.17 18.64
N PHE A 222 -11.09 1.16 19.52
CA PHE A 222 -10.43 0.96 20.83
C PHE A 222 -11.04 -0.19 21.66
N HIS A 223 -12.34 -0.43 21.53
CA HIS A 223 -13.06 -1.50 22.23
C HIS A 223 -12.61 -2.92 21.85
N LEU A 224 -11.89 -3.10 20.73
CA LEU A 224 -11.33 -4.39 20.33
C LEU A 224 -10.06 -4.76 21.08
N PHE A 225 -9.46 -3.85 21.84
CA PHE A 225 -8.17 -4.03 22.50
C PHE A 225 -8.30 -4.26 24.01
N LYS A 226 -7.28 -4.90 24.61
CA LYS A 226 -7.25 -5.12 26.07
C LYS A 226 -7.27 -3.80 26.87
N SER A 227 -6.63 -2.76 26.34
CA SER A 227 -6.63 -1.40 26.86
C SER A 227 -6.25 -0.41 25.76
N GLN A 228 -6.33 0.90 26.00
CA GLN A 228 -5.93 1.90 24.98
C GLN A 228 -4.42 1.97 24.79
N GLU A 229 -3.63 1.66 25.82
CA GLU A 229 -2.17 1.78 25.83
C GLU A 229 -1.49 0.75 24.92
N VAL A 230 -2.14 -0.39 24.66
CA VAL A 230 -1.63 -1.42 23.74
C VAL A 230 -1.93 -1.13 22.27
N CYS A 231 -2.80 -0.14 21.99
CA CYS A 231 -3.15 0.27 20.63
C CYS A 231 -1.98 1.00 19.98
N ALA A 232 -1.69 0.67 18.72
CA ALA A 232 -0.65 1.30 17.92
C ALA A 232 -0.81 2.83 17.84
N LYS A 233 -2.05 3.32 17.75
CA LYS A 233 -2.34 4.77 17.74
C LYS A 233 -1.87 5.51 18.99
N ILE A 234 -1.76 4.82 20.12
CA ILE A 234 -1.26 5.40 21.38
C ILE A 234 0.22 5.08 21.57
N GLN A 235 0.59 3.82 21.41
CA GLN A 235 1.96 3.33 21.59
C GLN A 235 2.96 4.01 20.66
N ASN A 236 2.60 4.17 19.39
CA ASN A 236 3.50 4.61 18.32
C ASN A 236 3.25 6.08 17.94
N ARG A 237 2.51 6.84 18.75
CA ARG A 237 1.98 8.15 18.37
C ARG A 237 3.03 9.18 17.93
N GLU A 238 4.24 9.08 18.47
CA GLU A 238 5.37 9.97 18.18
C GLU A 238 6.42 9.34 17.24
N THR A 239 6.13 8.15 16.68
CA THR A 239 7.06 7.50 15.75
C THR A 239 7.34 8.42 14.54
N PRO A 240 8.60 8.53 14.09
CA PRO A 240 8.96 9.34 12.93
C PRO A 240 8.25 8.88 11.64
N VAL A 241 8.35 9.72 10.59
CA VAL A 241 7.74 9.57 9.25
C VAL A 241 6.26 9.92 9.18
N ILE A 242 5.44 9.37 10.05
CA ILE A 242 4.01 9.72 10.16
C ILE A 242 3.55 9.69 11.62
N PRO A 243 4.01 10.62 12.48
CA PRO A 243 3.44 10.76 13.82
C PRO A 243 1.93 11.02 13.74
N SER A 244 1.20 10.80 14.84
CA SER A 244 -0.27 10.90 14.85
C SER A 244 -0.79 12.25 14.33
N ASP A 245 -0.08 13.34 14.61
CA ASP A 245 -0.42 14.67 14.11
C ASP A 245 -0.32 14.78 12.57
N ARG A 246 0.62 14.05 11.94
CA ARG A 246 0.73 13.95 10.48
C ARG A 246 -0.46 13.20 9.89
N ILE A 247 -0.87 12.11 10.53
CA ILE A 247 -2.04 11.33 10.11
C ILE A 247 -3.30 12.18 10.28
N LYS A 248 -3.41 12.95 11.37
CA LYS A 248 -4.51 13.90 11.61
C LYS A 248 -4.58 14.96 10.51
N LEU A 249 -3.46 15.57 10.14
CA LEU A 249 -3.39 16.49 8.99
C LEU A 249 -3.91 15.83 7.71
N PHE A 250 -3.45 14.62 7.38
CA PHE A 250 -3.92 13.92 6.18
C PHE A 250 -5.44 13.66 6.22
N SER A 251 -5.97 13.25 7.39
CA SER A 251 -7.40 13.02 7.58
C SER A 251 -8.22 14.30 7.45
N ASP A 252 -7.75 15.41 8.01
CA ASP A 252 -8.42 16.72 7.92
C ASP A 252 -8.46 17.24 6.49
N LEU A 253 -7.37 17.06 5.74
CA LEU A 253 -7.30 17.41 4.32
C LEU A 253 -8.17 16.52 3.45
N LEU A 254 -8.28 15.22 3.80
CA LEU A 254 -9.19 14.29 3.14
C LEU A 254 -10.64 14.75 3.32
N GLY A 255 -10.97 15.28 4.50
CA GLY A 255 -12.24 15.96 4.76
C GLY A 255 -13.45 15.04 4.59
N ALA A 256 -13.28 13.77 4.96
CA ALA A 256 -14.38 12.80 4.98
C ALA A 256 -15.39 13.21 6.05
N GLY A 257 -16.49 13.85 5.65
CA GLY A 257 -17.50 14.40 6.56
C GLY A 257 -18.21 13.35 7.43
N ASN A 258 -18.04 12.06 7.11
CA ASN A 258 -18.54 10.94 7.90
C ASN A 258 -17.37 10.00 8.27
N PRO A 259 -16.95 9.94 9.56
CA PRO A 259 -15.85 9.09 9.98
C PRO A 259 -16.18 7.60 9.94
N THR A 260 -17.47 7.21 9.86
CA THR A 260 -17.90 5.81 9.76
C THR A 260 -18.24 5.40 8.33
N GLU A 261 -17.84 6.19 7.32
CA GLU A 261 -18.03 5.85 5.91
C GLU A 261 -17.34 4.51 5.58
N LYS A 262 -18.03 3.67 4.82
CA LYS A 262 -17.67 2.27 4.61
C LYS A 262 -16.31 2.09 3.93
N LEU A 263 -16.02 2.85 2.88
CA LEU A 263 -14.78 2.73 2.10
C LEU A 263 -13.54 3.21 2.88
N LEU A 264 -13.73 3.99 3.96
CA LEU A 264 -12.69 4.40 4.90
C LEU A 264 -12.58 3.48 6.14
N ASN A 265 -13.36 2.39 6.23
CA ASN A 265 -13.45 1.54 7.42
C ASN A 265 -13.60 0.04 7.08
N ILE A 266 -13.01 -0.41 5.97
CA ILE A 266 -13.18 -1.78 5.44
C ILE A 266 -12.95 -2.89 6.48
N PRO A 267 -11.94 -2.82 7.37
CA PRO A 267 -11.72 -3.86 8.38
C PRO A 267 -12.87 -4.00 9.39
N LEU A 268 -13.75 -2.98 9.50
CA LEU A 268 -14.84 -2.89 10.45
C LEU A 268 -16.20 -3.28 9.86
N LEU A 269 -16.28 -3.56 8.55
CA LEU A 269 -17.52 -3.94 7.88
C LEU A 269 -18.06 -5.28 8.37
N PRO A 270 -19.38 -5.53 8.30
CA PRO A 270 -19.95 -6.85 8.56
C PRO A 270 -19.30 -7.99 7.77
N ASP A 271 -19.32 -9.21 8.33
CA ASP A 271 -18.63 -10.37 7.76
C ASP A 271 -19.17 -10.78 6.38
N ASP A 272 -20.47 -10.60 6.14
CA ASP A 272 -21.13 -10.87 4.86
C ASP A 272 -20.65 -9.94 3.74
N GLU A 273 -20.25 -8.72 4.07
CA GLU A 273 -19.65 -7.79 3.09
C GLU A 273 -18.23 -8.20 2.69
N LEU A 274 -17.50 -8.83 3.61
CA LEU A 274 -16.13 -9.33 3.41
C LEU A 274 -16.09 -10.76 2.85
N GLN A 275 -17.23 -11.45 2.81
CA GLN A 275 -17.30 -12.81 2.26
C GLN A 275 -16.86 -12.84 0.79
N GLY A 276 -15.98 -13.79 0.45
CA GLY A 276 -15.46 -13.95 -0.90
C GLY A 276 -14.34 -12.97 -1.26
N TRP A 277 -13.77 -12.25 -0.27
CA TRP A 277 -12.57 -11.42 -0.47
C TRP A 277 -11.44 -12.24 -1.11
N PRO A 278 -10.64 -11.66 -2.02
CA PRO A 278 -9.48 -12.34 -2.59
C PRO A 278 -8.41 -12.60 -1.52
N LYS A 279 -7.56 -13.61 -1.75
CA LYS A 279 -6.41 -13.86 -0.86
C LYS A 279 -5.57 -12.59 -0.69
N THR A 280 -5.11 -12.32 0.52
CA THR A 280 -4.51 -11.03 0.86
C THR A 280 -3.18 -11.19 1.61
N ALA A 281 -2.15 -10.50 1.14
CA ALA A 281 -0.87 -10.39 1.84
C ALA A 281 -0.73 -9.02 2.49
N PHE A 282 -0.25 -9.01 3.74
CA PHE A 282 -0.01 -7.81 4.53
C PHE A 282 1.47 -7.66 4.83
N LEU A 283 2.04 -6.50 4.56
CA LEU A 283 3.39 -6.14 4.99
C LEU A 283 3.27 -5.00 6.00
N LEU A 284 3.71 -5.21 7.25
CA LEU A 284 3.40 -4.34 8.38
C LEU A 284 4.67 -3.88 9.08
N ALA A 285 4.73 -2.60 9.41
CA ALA A 285 5.78 -2.05 10.27
C ALA A 285 5.30 -2.07 11.73
N GLY A 286 6.13 -2.54 12.65
CA GLY A 286 5.74 -2.78 14.04
C GLY A 286 5.58 -1.51 14.87
N ALA A 287 6.48 -0.54 14.70
CA ALA A 287 6.42 0.77 15.37
C ALA A 287 5.53 1.78 14.61
N ASP A 288 4.62 1.31 13.76
CA ASP A 288 3.73 2.14 12.95
C ASP A 288 2.44 2.48 13.72
N PRO A 289 1.98 3.75 13.79
CA PRO A 289 0.67 4.08 14.36
C PRO A 289 -0.52 3.42 13.64
N LEU A 290 -0.33 2.98 12.39
CA LEU A 290 -1.31 2.30 11.56
C LEU A 290 -1.16 0.76 11.59
N ARG A 291 -0.21 0.20 12.35
CA ARG A 291 0.03 -1.26 12.46
C ARG A 291 -1.27 -2.04 12.64
N ASP A 292 -2.10 -1.56 13.56
CA ASP A 292 -3.29 -2.27 13.99
C ASP A 292 -4.38 -2.33 12.92
N ASP A 293 -4.46 -1.36 11.99
CA ASP A 293 -5.39 -1.40 10.86
C ASP A 293 -5.20 -2.68 10.04
N GLY A 294 -3.94 -3.00 9.71
CA GLY A 294 -3.57 -4.21 9.00
C GLY A 294 -3.80 -5.48 9.82
N LEU A 295 -3.42 -5.49 11.10
CA LEU A 295 -3.56 -6.68 11.96
C LEU A 295 -5.02 -7.03 12.29
N ILE A 296 -5.88 -6.01 12.47
CA ILE A 296 -7.33 -6.22 12.61
C ILE A 296 -7.87 -6.87 11.35
N PHE A 297 -7.51 -6.34 10.17
CA PHE A 297 -8.06 -6.84 8.92
C PHE A 297 -7.56 -8.25 8.60
N ALA A 298 -6.26 -8.51 8.77
CA ALA A 298 -5.67 -9.82 8.55
C ALA A 298 -6.33 -10.90 9.43
N LYS A 299 -6.51 -10.64 10.73
CA LYS A 299 -7.24 -11.55 11.62
C LYS A 299 -8.67 -11.79 11.17
N ARG A 300 -9.34 -10.75 10.70
CA ARG A 300 -10.72 -10.87 10.23
C ARG A 300 -10.82 -11.74 8.98
N LEU A 301 -9.98 -11.49 7.98
CA LEU A 301 -9.91 -12.32 6.77
C LEU A 301 -9.57 -13.79 7.10
N GLY A 302 -8.58 -14.02 7.97
CA GLY A 302 -8.24 -15.36 8.44
C GLY A 302 -9.41 -16.07 9.14
N SER A 303 -10.16 -15.37 9.98
CA SER A 303 -11.35 -15.93 10.66
C SER A 303 -12.49 -16.30 9.70
N LEU A 304 -12.55 -15.66 8.54
CA LEU A 304 -13.50 -15.96 7.45
C LEU A 304 -12.97 -17.04 6.49
N GLY A 305 -11.81 -17.63 6.77
CA GLY A 305 -11.19 -18.67 5.95
C GLY A 305 -10.56 -18.14 4.65
N ILE A 306 -10.34 -16.83 4.55
CA ILE A 306 -9.72 -16.20 3.39
C ILE A 306 -8.20 -16.36 3.50
N PRO A 307 -7.50 -16.94 2.50
CA PRO A 307 -6.06 -17.14 2.56
C PRO A 307 -5.32 -15.81 2.80
N THR A 308 -4.56 -15.77 3.89
CA THR A 308 -3.96 -14.54 4.40
C THR A 308 -2.49 -14.74 4.76
N LYS A 309 -1.60 -13.91 4.19
CA LYS A 309 -0.19 -13.83 4.62
C LYS A 309 0.05 -12.54 5.41
N VAL A 310 0.76 -12.62 6.51
CA VAL A 310 1.11 -11.46 7.35
C VAL A 310 2.62 -11.44 7.58
N HIS A 311 3.27 -10.39 7.12
CA HIS A 311 4.71 -10.15 7.26
C HIS A 311 4.92 -8.93 8.15
N ILE A 312 5.39 -9.16 9.37
CA ILE A 312 5.61 -8.09 10.35
C ILE A 312 7.09 -7.75 10.40
N TYR A 313 7.39 -6.46 10.44
CA TYR A 313 8.71 -5.91 10.65
C TYR A 313 8.75 -5.20 12.01
N PRO A 314 9.01 -5.93 13.11
CA PRO A 314 8.90 -5.40 14.47
C PRO A 314 9.80 -4.18 14.67
N GLY A 315 9.29 -3.18 15.39
CA GLY A 315 10.06 -2.02 15.83
C GLY A 315 10.55 -1.07 14.75
N LEU A 316 10.18 -1.28 13.49
CA LEU A 316 10.46 -0.34 12.40
C LEU A 316 9.29 0.64 12.21
N PRO A 317 9.56 1.92 11.85
CA PRO A 317 8.53 2.93 11.66
C PRO A 317 7.82 2.77 10.32
N HIS A 318 6.67 3.41 10.16
CA HIS A 318 5.96 3.47 8.88
C HIS A 318 6.88 3.97 7.75
N GLY A 319 6.86 3.29 6.61
CA GLY A 319 7.63 3.72 5.45
C GLY A 319 9.16 3.68 5.63
N PHE A 320 9.68 2.88 6.58
CA PHE A 320 11.11 2.69 6.81
C PHE A 320 11.89 2.27 5.56
N ARG A 321 11.21 1.62 4.60
CA ARG A 321 11.76 1.22 3.29
C ARG A 321 12.45 2.34 2.50
N ARG A 322 12.21 3.61 2.86
CA ARG A 322 12.93 4.77 2.29
C ARG A 322 14.43 4.79 2.59
N TRP A 323 14.88 4.07 3.61
CA TRP A 323 16.30 3.97 3.98
C TRP A 323 16.86 2.64 3.50
N ASN A 324 17.54 2.66 2.36
CA ASN A 324 18.13 1.48 1.73
C ASN A 324 19.32 0.89 2.50
N GLN A 325 19.81 1.57 3.55
CA GLN A 325 20.86 1.09 4.43
C GLN A 325 20.36 0.07 5.47
N LEU A 326 19.04 -0.02 5.68
CA LEU A 326 18.44 -1.04 6.53
C LEU A 326 18.38 -2.36 5.77
N GLU A 327 18.83 -3.44 6.40
CA GLU A 327 18.67 -4.81 5.86
C GLU A 327 17.19 -5.15 5.75
N ALA A 328 16.39 -4.67 6.72
CA ALA A 328 14.94 -4.79 6.68
C ALA A 328 14.34 -4.20 5.40
N SER A 329 14.87 -3.10 4.85
CA SER A 329 14.35 -2.52 3.60
C SER A 329 14.54 -3.48 2.43
N THR A 330 15.71 -4.12 2.31
CA THR A 330 15.95 -5.14 1.27
C THR A 330 15.02 -6.35 1.45
N SER A 331 14.82 -6.81 2.70
CA SER A 331 13.87 -7.89 2.99
C SER A 331 12.43 -7.50 2.66
N PHE A 332 12.01 -6.28 2.98
CA PHE A 332 10.67 -5.76 2.72
C PHE A 332 10.36 -5.75 1.23
N ASP A 333 11.32 -5.32 0.43
CA ASP A 333 11.15 -5.29 -1.02
C ASP A 333 11.07 -6.72 -1.60
N ALA A 334 11.93 -7.65 -1.15
CA ALA A 334 11.86 -9.05 -1.58
C ALA A 334 10.51 -9.71 -1.18
N THR A 335 10.04 -9.43 0.03
CA THR A 335 8.75 -9.91 0.54
C THR A 335 7.57 -9.31 -0.23
N THR A 336 7.71 -8.06 -0.71
CA THR A 336 6.72 -7.44 -1.59
C THR A 336 6.60 -8.22 -2.90
N ILE A 337 7.72 -8.58 -3.53
CA ILE A 337 7.71 -9.40 -4.77
C ILE A 337 7.15 -10.79 -4.51
N GLU A 338 7.56 -11.45 -3.42
CA GLU A 338 7.01 -12.76 -3.03
C GLU A 338 5.49 -12.68 -2.84
N SER A 339 4.99 -11.65 -2.15
CA SER A 339 3.57 -11.44 -1.91
C SER A 339 2.79 -11.21 -3.21
N ILE A 340 3.37 -10.49 -4.17
CA ILE A 340 2.76 -10.26 -5.50
C ILE A 340 2.69 -11.58 -6.29
N ILE A 341 3.79 -12.33 -6.32
CA ILE A 341 3.86 -13.65 -6.98
C ILE A 341 2.86 -14.62 -6.36
N TRP A 342 2.79 -14.65 -5.03
CA TRP A 342 1.79 -15.45 -4.32
C TRP A 342 0.37 -14.97 -4.62
N ALA A 343 0.11 -13.66 -4.70
CA ALA A 343 -1.22 -13.12 -4.97
C ALA A 343 -1.75 -13.44 -6.38
N ILE A 344 -0.89 -13.50 -7.40
CA ILE A 344 -1.32 -13.84 -8.77
C ILE A 344 -1.48 -15.35 -9.01
N ASP A 345 -0.69 -16.19 -8.33
CA ASP A 345 -0.69 -17.64 -8.56
C ASP A 345 -1.96 -18.30 -8.03
N ILE A 346 -2.97 -18.52 -8.90
CA ILE A 346 -4.23 -19.16 -8.52
C ILE A 346 -4.08 -20.62 -8.06
N ASN A 347 -2.94 -21.26 -8.31
CA ASN A 347 -2.68 -22.65 -7.94
C ASN A 347 -1.90 -22.79 -6.63
N SER A 348 -1.42 -21.70 -6.04
CA SER A 348 -0.70 -21.74 -4.77
C SER A 348 -1.58 -22.40 -3.69
N ASN A 349 -1.08 -23.46 -3.05
CA ASN A 349 -1.80 -24.22 -2.02
C ASN A 349 -2.48 -23.29 -0.99
N TYR A 350 -3.70 -23.64 -0.60
CA TYR A 350 -4.52 -22.95 0.40
C TYR A 350 -3.93 -23.09 1.82
N GLN A 351 -2.77 -22.51 2.09
CA GLN A 351 -2.44 -22.13 3.45
C GLN A 351 -3.39 -21.00 3.84
N ILE A 352 -4.29 -21.30 4.78
CA ILE A 352 -5.33 -20.37 5.22
C ILE A 352 -4.69 -19.15 5.87
N GLU A 353 -3.60 -19.34 6.62
CA GLU A 353 -2.96 -18.26 7.37
C GLU A 353 -1.47 -18.53 7.57
N GLU A 354 -0.62 -17.55 7.23
CA GLU A 354 0.84 -17.59 7.45
C GLU A 354 1.29 -16.27 8.07
N TRP A 355 1.91 -16.32 9.26
CA TRP A 355 2.45 -15.14 9.94
C TRP A 355 3.96 -15.28 10.07
N THR A 356 4.70 -14.29 9.56
CA THR A 356 6.15 -14.22 9.70
C THR A 356 6.57 -12.90 10.32
N CYS A 357 7.63 -12.95 11.13
CA CYS A 357 8.28 -11.77 11.67
C CYS A 357 9.68 -11.68 11.08
N TYR A 358 10.05 -10.50 10.59
CA TYR A 358 11.41 -10.23 10.14
C TYR A 358 12.39 -10.32 11.32
N GLU A 359 13.47 -11.09 11.11
CA GLU A 359 14.63 -11.12 11.97
C GLU A 359 15.87 -10.73 11.14
N PRO A 360 16.68 -9.74 11.59
CA PRO A 360 17.93 -9.40 10.92
C PRO A 360 18.86 -10.60 10.87
N LYS A 361 19.57 -10.79 9.75
CA LYS A 361 20.62 -11.82 9.70
C LYS A 361 21.67 -11.48 10.76
N ARG A 362 21.89 -12.40 11.71
CA ARG A 362 22.98 -12.25 12.69
C ARG A 362 24.29 -12.14 11.91
N LYS A 363 24.94 -10.97 11.95
CA LYS A 363 26.35 -10.89 11.53
C LYS A 363 27.12 -11.87 12.40
N ALA A 364 27.80 -12.83 11.78
CA ALA A 364 28.70 -13.70 12.51
C ALA A 364 29.70 -12.83 13.28
N PRO A 365 29.99 -13.10 14.57
CA PRO A 365 30.94 -12.30 15.30
C PRO A 365 32.33 -12.44 14.64
N GLY A 366 32.81 -11.37 14.01
CA GLY A 366 34.18 -11.26 13.49
C GLY A 366 34.39 -11.16 11.98
N SER A 367 33.51 -10.49 11.23
CA SER A 367 33.81 -10.06 9.83
C SER A 367 34.36 -8.64 9.77
#